data_AF-A0AA35S4P2-F1
#
_entry.id   AF-A0AA35S4P2-F1
#
_cell.length_a   1.000
_cell.length_b   1.000
_cell.length_c   1.000
_cell.angle_alpha   90.00
_cell.angle_beta   90.00
_cell.angle_gamma   90.00
#
_symmetry.space_group_name_H-M   'P 1'
#
loop_
_entity.id
_entity.type
_entity.pdbx_description
1 polymer ?
#
loop_
_entity_poly.entity_id
_entity_poly.type
_entity_poly.pdbx_seq_one_letter_code
_entity_poly.pdbx_strand_id
1 'polypeptide(L)'
;MGLVNLPTVEGHWSTTWPYSSLACSKVLKRDRFSLIMKFLHLNDNSCYIPKGQPGHDRLYKLRPLLDPLIANFQASYTLHR
;
A
#
# COMPACT_ATOMS: atom_id res chain seq x y z
N MET A 1 -9.84 -1.23 -7.30
CA MET A 1 -9.24 -0.09 -6.59
C MET A 1 -8.34 0.65 -7.56
N GLY A 2 -8.87 1.60 -8.32
CA GLY A 2 -8.14 2.26 -9.40
C GLY A 2 -8.99 2.30 -10.67
N LEU A 3 -8.70 1.42 -11.64
CA LEU A 3 -9.48 1.37 -12.89
C LEU A 3 -10.96 1.03 -12.65
N VAL A 4 -11.22 0.01 -11.82
CA VAL A 4 -12.58 -0.32 -11.35
C VAL A 4 -12.73 0.22 -9.93
N ASN A 5 -13.74 1.06 -9.75
CA ASN A 5 -14.09 1.68 -8.47
C ASN A 5 -15.40 1.09 -7.96
N LEU A 6 -15.33 0.38 -6.85
CA LEU A 6 -16.46 -0.20 -6.15
C LEU A 6 -16.61 0.48 -4.78
N PRO A 7 -17.81 0.47 -4.18
CA PRO A 7 -18.03 1.12 -2.88
C PRO A 7 -17.15 0.56 -1.75
N THR A 8 -16.74 -0.71 -1.85
CA THR A 8 -15.90 -1.39 -0.86
C THR A 8 -14.79 -2.19 -1.53
N VAL A 9 -13.71 -2.41 -0.78
CA VAL A 9 -12.56 -3.22 -1.23
C VAL A 9 -13.00 -4.65 -1.48
N GLU A 10 -13.82 -5.18 -0.58
CA GLU A 10 -14.34 -6.54 -0.58
C GLU A 10 -15.25 -6.79 -1.78
N GLY A 11 -15.91 -5.74 -2.29
CA GLY A 11 -16.75 -5.80 -3.49
C GLY A 11 -15.99 -6.31 -4.72
N HIS A 12 -14.66 -6.16 -4.77
CA HIS A 12 -13.83 -6.70 -5.84
C HIS A 12 -13.83 -8.24 -5.91
N TRP A 13 -14.29 -8.91 -4.84
CA TRP A 13 -14.49 -10.36 -4.78
C TRP A 13 -15.97 -10.75 -4.78
N SER A 14 -16.88 -9.81 -5.04
CA SER A 14 -18.30 -10.10 -5.14
C SER A 14 -18.57 -11.11 -6.27
N THR A 15 -19.46 -12.05 -6.01
CA THR A 15 -20.02 -12.97 -7.02
C THR A 15 -21.41 -12.53 -7.48
N THR A 16 -21.93 -11.43 -6.94
CA THR A 16 -23.30 -10.95 -7.17
C THR A 16 -23.33 -9.87 -8.25
N TRP A 17 -24.22 -10.02 -9.24
CA TRP A 17 -24.46 -9.00 -10.27
C TRP A 17 -24.97 -7.68 -9.66
N PRO A 18 -24.55 -6.50 -10.15
CA PRO A 18 -23.67 -6.26 -11.30
C PRO A 18 -22.16 -6.24 -10.95
N TYR A 19 -21.80 -6.45 -9.69
CA TYR A 19 -20.42 -6.34 -9.20
C TYR A 19 -19.63 -7.65 -9.34
N SER A 20 -20.21 -8.68 -9.95
CA SER A 20 -19.57 -9.97 -10.18
C SER A 20 -18.39 -9.81 -11.12
N SER A 21 -17.18 -9.81 -10.56
CA SER A 21 -15.93 -9.74 -11.33
C SER A 21 -14.99 -10.85 -10.93
N LEU A 22 -14.49 -11.58 -11.94
CA LEU A 22 -13.51 -12.64 -11.73
C LEU A 22 -12.07 -12.10 -11.67
N ALA A 23 -11.85 -10.81 -11.91
CA ALA A 23 -10.50 -10.26 -12.06
C ALA A 23 -9.66 -10.44 -10.77
N CYS A 24 -10.17 -9.97 -9.63
CA CYS A 24 -9.44 -10.07 -8.37
C CYS A 24 -9.46 -11.50 -7.78
N SER A 25 -10.60 -12.20 -7.88
CA SER A 25 -10.77 -13.54 -7.32
C SER A 25 -9.92 -14.61 -8.02
N LYS A 26 -9.57 -14.43 -9.31
CA LYS A 26 -8.64 -15.30 -10.04
C LYS A 26 -7.17 -15.14 -9.61
N VAL A 27 -6.79 -14.00 -9.05
CA VAL A 27 -5.39 -13.70 -8.68
C VAL A 27 -5.13 -14.03 -7.22
N LEU A 28 -6.00 -13.59 -6.31
CA LEU A 28 -5.82 -13.75 -4.87
C LEU A 28 -7.16 -13.93 -4.18
N LYS A 29 -7.24 -14.77 -3.14
CA LYS A 29 -8.45 -14.85 -2.30
C LYS A 29 -8.62 -13.56 -1.49
N ARG A 30 -9.87 -13.11 -1.31
CA ARG A 30 -10.22 -11.92 -0.51
C ARG A 30 -9.52 -11.90 0.84
N ASP A 31 -9.66 -12.98 1.62
CA ASP A 31 -9.15 -13.03 2.99
C ASP A 31 -7.62 -12.99 3.02
N ARG A 32 -6.95 -13.57 2.01
CA ARG A 32 -5.49 -13.48 1.88
C ARG A 32 -5.04 -12.05 1.57
N PHE A 33 -5.75 -11.36 0.67
CA PHE A 33 -5.50 -9.94 0.41
C PHE A 33 -5.68 -9.11 1.70
N SER A 34 -6.79 -9.29 2.41
CA SER A 34 -7.08 -8.58 3.66
C SER A 34 -6.01 -8.82 4.73
N LEU A 35 -5.51 -10.05 4.87
CA LEU A 35 -4.43 -10.37 5.80
C LEU A 35 -3.12 -9.68 5.43
N ILE A 36 -2.73 -9.71 4.15
CA ILE A 36 -1.52 -9.01 3.68
C ILE A 36 -1.64 -7.52 3.97
N MET A 37 -2.78 -6.90 3.62
CA MET A 37 -2.99 -5.47 3.84
C MET A 37 -3.00 -5.09 5.32
N LYS A 38 -3.56 -5.93 6.19
CA LYS A 38 -3.63 -5.69 7.63
C LYS A 38 -2.26 -5.75 8.31
N PHE A 39 -1.38 -6.63 7.84
CA PHE A 39 -0.09 -6.92 8.48
C PHE A 39 1.12 -6.51 7.62
N LEU A 40 0.91 -5.60 6.67
CA LEU A 40 2.01 -5.06 5.86
C LEU A 40 2.91 -4.19 6.75
N HIS A 41 4.13 -4.67 7.00
CA HIS A 41 5.17 -3.96 7.75
C HIS A 41 6.35 -3.63 6.84
N LEU A 42 6.74 -2.36 6.79
CA LEU A 42 7.78 -1.86 5.88
C LEU A 42 9.09 -1.49 6.59
N ASN A 43 9.11 -1.48 7.93
CA ASN A 43 10.31 -1.19 8.71
C ASN A 43 10.30 -1.96 10.04
N ASP A 44 11.48 -2.15 10.63
CA ASP A 44 11.65 -2.79 11.94
C ASP A 44 11.20 -1.84 13.06
N ASN A 45 10.13 -2.24 13.77
CA ASN A 45 9.61 -1.49 14.90
C ASN A 45 10.53 -1.52 16.12
N SER A 46 11.51 -2.43 16.19
CA SER A 46 12.47 -2.50 17.30
C SER A 46 13.34 -1.25 17.40
N CYS A 47 13.60 -0.57 16.28
CA CYS A 47 14.37 0.67 16.23
C CYS A 47 13.51 1.93 16.12
N TYR A 48 12.18 1.82 16.28
CA TYR A 48 11.29 2.99 16.24
C TYR A 48 11.44 3.86 17.49
N ILE A 49 11.74 5.14 17.31
CA ILE A 49 11.83 6.12 18.39
C ILE A 49 10.43 6.74 18.64
N PRO A 50 9.88 6.67 19.87
CA PRO A 50 8.59 7.24 20.21
C PRO A 50 8.50 8.77 20.06
N LYS A 51 7.28 9.26 19.84
CA LYS A 51 6.99 10.70 19.73
C LYS A 51 7.41 11.43 21.01
N GLY A 52 8.10 12.57 20.84
CA GLY A 52 8.58 13.40 21.94
C GLY A 52 10.01 13.05 22.40
N GLN A 53 10.60 11.98 21.87
CA GLN A 53 12.01 11.66 22.13
C GLN A 53 12.92 12.22 21.02
N PRO A 54 14.18 12.60 21.35
CA PRO A 54 15.16 13.00 20.35
C PRO A 54 15.33 11.94 19.26
N GLY A 55 15.36 12.34 17.99
CA GLY A 55 15.49 11.42 16.87
C GLY A 55 14.18 10.80 16.38
N HIS A 56 13.03 11.18 16.94
CA HIS A 56 11.72 10.73 16.44
C HIS A 56 11.50 11.15 14.97
N ASP A 57 11.44 10.17 14.07
CA ASP A 57 11.00 10.37 12.69
C ASP A 57 9.53 9.92 12.52
N ARG A 58 8.68 10.89 12.18
CA ARG A 58 7.24 10.67 11.92
C ARG A 58 7.00 9.67 10.78
N LEU A 59 7.91 9.59 9.82
CA LEU A 59 7.81 8.72 8.65
C LEU A 59 8.64 7.45 8.77
N TYR A 60 9.27 7.18 9.93
CA TYR A 60 10.20 6.06 10.12
C TYR A 60 9.67 4.74 9.54
N LYS A 61 8.41 4.40 9.84
CA LYS A 61 7.81 3.12 9.39
C LYS A 61 7.68 2.98 7.87
N LEU A 62 7.73 4.09 7.13
CA LEU A 62 7.60 4.14 5.68
C LEU A 62 8.93 4.41 4.97
N ARG A 63 10.00 4.78 5.69
CA ARG A 63 11.31 5.15 5.10
C ARG A 63 11.86 4.13 4.11
N PRO A 64 11.87 2.82 4.40
CA PRO A 64 12.43 1.84 3.47
C PRO A 64 11.68 1.77 2.13
N LEU A 65 10.43 2.24 2.08
CA LEU A 65 9.67 2.38 0.84
C LEU A 65 9.85 3.76 0.21
N LEU A 66 9.75 4.83 1.00
CA LEU A 66 9.73 6.21 0.49
C LEU A 66 11.07 6.65 -0.09
N ASP A 67 12.19 6.34 0.59
CA ASP A 67 13.49 6.87 0.18
C ASP A 67 13.91 6.35 -1.21
N PRO A 68 13.76 5.03 -1.52
CA PRO A 68 14.01 4.53 -2.88
C PRO A 68 13.05 5.10 -3.92
N LEU A 69 11.76 5.27 -3.58
CA LEU A 69 10.78 5.83 -4.53
C LEU A 69 11.13 7.26 -4.91
N ILE A 70 11.46 8.11 -3.93
CA ILE A 70 11.83 9.52 -4.18
C ILE A 70 13.08 9.59 -5.04
N ALA A 71 14.13 8.82 -4.69
CA ALA A 71 15.36 8.78 -5.47
C ALA A 71 15.09 8.36 -6.92
N ASN A 72 14.28 7.32 -7.13
CA ASN A 72 13.94 6.83 -8.47
C ASN A 72 13.11 7.83 -9.27
N PHE A 73 12.14 8.50 -8.64
CA PHE A 73 11.32 9.51 -9.33
C PHE A 73 12.14 10.72 -9.75
N GLN A 74 13.06 11.19 -8.91
CA GLN A 74 13.97 12.28 -9.23
C GLN A 74 14.94 11.91 -10.36
N ALA A 75 15.44 10.67 -10.38
CA ALA A 75 16.32 10.19 -11.44
C ALA A 75 15.60 9.98 -12.78
N SER A 76 14.31 9.61 -12.74
CA SER A 76 13.56 9.20 -13.94
C SER A 76 12.83 10.35 -14.64
N TYR A 77 12.64 11.49 -13.98
CA TYR A 77 11.91 12.63 -14.53
C TYR A 77 12.79 13.86 -14.69
N THR A 78 13.07 14.25 -15.92
CA THR A 78 13.65 15.54 -16.26
C THR A 78 12.55 16.52 -16.65
N LEU A 79 12.41 17.60 -15.90
CA LEU A 79 11.47 18.67 -16.24
C LEU A 79 11.91 19.33 -17.56
N HIS A 80 11.09 19.23 -18.60
CA HIS A 80 11.25 20.05 -19.78
C HIS A 80 10.80 21.47 -19.46
N ARG A 81 11.70 22.43 -19.70
CA ARG A 81 11.47 23.87 -19.52
C ARG A 81 10.82 24.48 -20.75
#